data_AF-A0A3D4UTJ1-F1
#
_entry.id   AF-A0A3D4UTJ1-F1
#
_cell.length_a   1.000
_cell.length_b   1.000
_cell.length_c   1.000
_cell.angle_alpha   90.00
_cell.angle_beta   90.00
_cell.angle_gamma   90.00
#
_symmetry.space_group_name_H-M   'P 1'
#
loop_
_entity.id
_entity.type
_entity.pdbx_description
1 polymer ?
#
loop_
_entity_poly.entity_id
_entity_poly.type
_entity_poly.pdbx_seq_one_letter_code
_entity_poly.pdbx_strand_id
1 'polypeptide(L)'
;MKNLQNSFLRGWKLFLLLYLVLLFSSYLFETLSTTSQPAVFPNLSNIDRNEKVIVFPDLEYESKELSLIISELIKTNDVLVINYTDTTGLENNFSAASYVRKLRTLLNSDEYDSLHVIGNGFGAVFASNFVLLNDNRIESLILLDPEGILEFELLGGHILNSSVYSASKIVYWGLNNLIPDFGAFSKSHFNTIYPQVRLDTDLRIEKKIFSSINVPTLIATTNDNDINLSQSKEFKRLLLNSEQVIFNKDDTLFLQRIRSFISDTTDKKNEISVSKKIKSILPFTYSNISGAKGWVLVGLIILIILSTFISEDLACIGAGLMVARGLMSFTPAVAACFIGIFVGDTLVYLSGKWLGKNAASKIPFKWFISEMDI
;
A
#
# COMPACT_ATOMS: atom_id res chain seq x y z
N MET A 1 -25.42 -39.50 24.48
CA MET A 1 -24.25 -38.64 24.17
C MET A 1 -23.28 -39.22 23.13
N LYS A 2 -22.90 -40.52 23.17
CA LYS A 2 -22.02 -41.14 22.14
C LYS A 2 -22.53 -41.06 20.68
N ASN A 3 -23.84 -41.15 20.45
CA ASN A 3 -24.41 -41.06 19.09
C ASN A 3 -24.38 -39.64 18.49
N LEU A 4 -24.49 -38.59 19.31
CA LEU A 4 -24.35 -37.19 18.83
C LEU A 4 -22.90 -36.87 18.45
N GLN A 5 -21.94 -37.37 19.23
CA GLN A 5 -20.51 -37.18 18.96
C GLN A 5 -20.09 -37.85 17.65
N ASN A 6 -20.62 -39.05 17.34
CA ASN A 6 -20.35 -39.75 16.09
C ASN A 6 -21.01 -39.08 14.85
N SER A 7 -22.19 -38.49 15.01
CA SER A 7 -22.85 -37.71 13.95
C SER A 7 -22.08 -36.43 13.63
N PHE A 8 -21.65 -35.70 14.67
CA PHE A 8 -20.83 -34.49 14.53
C PHE A 8 -19.48 -34.77 13.86
N LEU A 9 -18.79 -35.84 14.28
CA LEU A 9 -17.51 -36.28 13.68
C LEU A 9 -17.68 -36.72 12.22
N ARG A 10 -18.80 -37.34 11.83
CA ARG A 10 -19.09 -37.69 10.43
C ARG A 10 -19.39 -36.47 9.57
N GLY A 11 -20.17 -35.52 10.08
CA GLY A 11 -20.44 -34.26 9.40
C GLY A 11 -19.15 -33.48 9.13
N TRP A 12 -18.28 -33.37 10.13
CA TRP A 12 -17.00 -32.65 9.99
C TRP A 12 -16.06 -33.28 8.95
N LYS A 13 -16.02 -34.61 8.85
CA LYS A 13 -15.26 -35.33 7.82
C LYS A 13 -15.79 -35.05 6.40
N LEU A 14 -17.11 -35.01 6.23
CA LEU A 14 -17.74 -34.67 4.94
C LEU A 14 -17.45 -33.22 4.54
N PHE A 15 -17.56 -32.27 5.46
CA PHE A 15 -17.21 -30.87 5.21
C PHE A 15 -15.73 -30.69 4.87
N LEU A 16 -14.82 -31.37 5.59
CA LEU A 16 -13.39 -31.32 5.30
C LEU A 16 -13.09 -31.89 3.90
N LEU A 17 -13.70 -33.02 3.55
CA LEU A 17 -13.51 -33.64 2.24
C LEU A 17 -14.04 -32.74 1.12
N LEU A 18 -15.23 -32.14 1.29
CA LEU A 18 -15.79 -31.18 0.34
C LEU A 18 -14.88 -29.95 0.18
N TYR A 19 -14.39 -29.40 1.29
CA TYR A 19 -13.45 -28.29 1.30
C TYR A 19 -12.16 -28.61 0.53
N LEU A 20 -11.55 -29.78 0.78
CA LEU A 20 -10.33 -30.20 0.08
C LEU A 20 -10.57 -30.41 -1.42
N VAL A 21 -11.73 -30.95 -1.81
CA VAL A 21 -12.11 -31.10 -3.23
C VAL A 21 -12.26 -29.73 -3.90
N LEU A 22 -12.95 -28.79 -3.24
CA LEU A 22 -13.11 -27.42 -3.76
C LEU A 22 -11.77 -26.70 -3.86
N LEU A 23 -10.90 -26.82 -2.86
CA LEU A 23 -9.58 -26.20 -2.84
C LEU A 23 -8.68 -26.77 -3.94
N PHE A 24 -8.68 -28.09 -4.12
CA PHE A 24 -7.97 -28.72 -5.24
C PHE A 24 -8.52 -28.28 -6.60
N SER A 25 -9.85 -28.19 -6.74
CA SER A 25 -10.47 -27.69 -7.97
C SER A 25 -10.15 -26.22 -8.25
N SER A 26 -10.08 -25.37 -7.22
CA SER A 26 -9.67 -23.96 -7.34
C SER A 26 -8.24 -23.86 -7.84
N TYR A 27 -7.33 -24.61 -7.22
CA TYR A 27 -5.92 -24.67 -7.64
C TYR A 27 -5.75 -25.15 -9.09
N LEU A 28 -6.49 -26.19 -9.49
CA LEU A 28 -6.51 -26.68 -10.87
C LEU A 28 -7.06 -25.63 -11.83
N PHE A 29 -8.14 -24.94 -11.45
CA PHE A 29 -8.70 -23.86 -12.27
C PHE A 29 -7.69 -22.73 -12.46
N GLU A 30 -7.02 -22.28 -11.41
CA GLU A 30 -6.02 -21.20 -11.49
C GLU A 30 -4.82 -21.60 -12.34
N THR A 31 -4.25 -22.78 -12.12
CA THR A 31 -3.11 -23.29 -12.91
C THR A 31 -3.44 -23.54 -14.39
N LEU A 32 -4.70 -23.85 -14.71
CA LEU A 32 -5.15 -24.01 -16.10
C LEU A 32 -5.59 -22.67 -16.73
N SER A 33 -6.08 -21.73 -15.92
CA SER A 33 -6.55 -20.41 -16.36
C SER A 33 -5.45 -19.36 -16.41
N THR A 34 -4.22 -19.67 -16.00
CA THR A 34 -3.00 -18.90 -16.30
C THR A 34 -2.63 -18.91 -17.79
N THR A 35 -3.61 -19.00 -18.69
CA THR A 35 -3.49 -18.38 -20.01
C THR A 35 -3.48 -16.88 -19.75
N SER A 36 -2.26 -16.33 -19.69
CA SER A 36 -1.96 -14.91 -19.64
C SER A 36 -3.05 -14.11 -20.37
N GLN A 37 -3.94 -13.46 -19.63
CA GLN A 37 -4.55 -12.28 -20.19
C GLN A 37 -3.36 -11.38 -20.47
N PRO A 38 -3.09 -11.03 -21.75
CA PRO A 38 -2.07 -10.04 -22.02
C PRO A 38 -2.43 -8.85 -21.14
N ALA A 39 -1.42 -8.22 -20.55
CA ALA A 39 -1.59 -6.92 -19.95
C ALA A 39 -2.51 -6.15 -20.89
N VAL A 40 -3.59 -5.58 -20.37
CA VAL A 40 -4.31 -4.56 -21.10
C VAL A 40 -3.34 -3.38 -21.17
N PHE A 41 -2.36 -3.49 -22.06
CA PHE A 41 -1.90 -2.38 -22.84
C PHE A 41 -3.20 -1.87 -23.45
N PRO A 42 -3.74 -0.70 -23.04
CA PRO A 42 -4.65 -0.04 -23.94
C PRO A 42 -3.88 0.00 -25.27
N ASN A 43 -4.52 -0.50 -26.33
CA ASN A 43 -3.99 -0.57 -27.67
C ASN A 43 -2.87 0.47 -27.84
N LEU A 44 -1.65 0.02 -28.10
CA LEU A 44 -0.66 0.84 -28.79
C LEU A 44 -1.33 1.22 -30.12
N SER A 45 -2.21 2.21 -30.08
CA SER A 45 -2.57 2.94 -31.26
C SER A 45 -1.25 3.55 -31.68
N ASN A 46 -0.64 2.97 -32.72
CA ASN A 46 0.44 3.53 -33.50
C ASN A 46 -0.02 4.88 -34.05
N ILE A 47 -0.19 5.85 -33.18
CA ILE A 47 -0.30 7.24 -33.56
C ILE A 47 1.10 7.75 -33.36
N ASP A 48 1.79 7.90 -34.48
CA ASP A 48 3.07 8.57 -34.62
C ASP A 48 2.96 9.96 -33.96
N ARG A 49 3.28 10.02 -32.66
CA ARG A 49 3.17 11.23 -31.83
C ARG A 49 4.48 11.37 -31.08
N ASN A 50 5.10 12.54 -31.22
CA ASN A 50 6.43 12.83 -30.68
C ASN A 50 6.47 12.91 -29.14
N GLU A 51 5.32 13.10 -28.48
CA GLU A 51 5.22 13.24 -27.02
C GLU A 51 4.53 12.03 -26.38
N LYS A 52 5.25 11.33 -25.50
CA LYS A 52 4.74 10.15 -24.79
C LYS A 52 4.56 10.41 -23.31
N VAL A 53 3.41 10.01 -22.77
CA VAL A 53 3.05 10.14 -21.36
C VAL A 53 3.01 8.75 -20.72
N ILE A 54 3.88 8.50 -19.74
CA ILE A 54 3.91 7.26 -18.97
C ILE A 54 3.16 7.48 -17.65
N VAL A 55 2.18 6.64 -17.38
CA VAL A 55 1.29 6.75 -16.22
C VAL A 55 1.50 5.56 -15.30
N PHE A 56 1.93 5.86 -14.08
CA PHE A 56 2.04 4.95 -12.94
C PHE A 56 0.80 5.14 -12.05
N PRO A 57 -0.24 4.28 -12.19
CA PRO A 57 -1.41 4.36 -11.34
C PRO A 57 -1.07 4.02 -9.88
N ASP A 58 -2.01 4.23 -8.98
CA ASP A 58 -1.89 3.71 -7.63
C ASP A 58 -1.78 2.17 -7.65
N LEU A 59 -1.08 1.62 -6.68
CA LEU A 59 -0.95 0.19 -6.47
C LEU A 59 -2.23 -0.40 -5.85
N GLU A 60 -2.98 0.40 -5.09
CA GLU A 60 -4.13 -0.06 -4.30
C GLU A 60 -5.47 0.24 -4.95
N TYR A 61 -5.69 1.48 -5.36
CA TYR A 61 -7.02 2.00 -5.70
C TYR A 61 -7.06 2.65 -7.09
N GLU A 62 -8.11 2.39 -7.85
CA GLU A 62 -8.35 3.14 -9.07
C GLU A 62 -8.86 4.54 -8.75
N SER A 63 -8.07 5.57 -9.08
CA SER A 63 -8.50 6.97 -8.98
C SER A 63 -9.42 7.35 -10.15
N LYS A 64 -10.58 7.91 -9.81
CA LYS A 64 -11.51 8.49 -10.80
C LYS A 64 -10.89 9.71 -11.48
N GLU A 65 -10.15 10.50 -10.73
CA GLU A 65 -9.43 11.68 -11.20
C GLU A 65 -8.35 11.29 -12.22
N LEU A 66 -7.58 10.23 -11.93
CA LEU A 66 -6.59 9.70 -12.86
C LEU A 66 -7.24 9.19 -14.16
N SER A 67 -8.34 8.45 -14.07
CA SER A 67 -9.02 7.95 -15.28
C SER A 67 -9.57 9.07 -16.17
N LEU A 68 -10.10 10.15 -15.56
CA LEU A 68 -10.48 11.36 -16.30
C LEU A 68 -9.28 12.01 -17.00
N ILE A 69 -8.14 12.14 -16.32
CA ILE A 69 -6.91 12.69 -16.90
C ILE A 69 -6.44 11.83 -18.08
N ILE A 70 -6.36 10.51 -17.91
CA ILE A 70 -5.96 9.58 -18.97
C ILE A 70 -6.89 9.72 -20.19
N SER A 71 -8.20 9.75 -19.98
CA SER A 71 -9.19 9.88 -21.05
C SER A 71 -9.03 11.17 -21.86
N GLU A 72 -8.54 12.23 -21.22
CA GLU A 72 -8.33 13.53 -21.85
C GLU A 72 -6.96 13.62 -22.53
N LEU A 73 -5.92 12.98 -21.99
CA LEU A 73 -4.58 12.97 -22.56
C LEU A 73 -4.45 12.05 -23.78
N ILE A 74 -5.16 10.91 -23.82
CA ILE A 74 -5.16 10.01 -25.00
C ILE A 74 -5.60 10.73 -26.28
N LYS A 75 -6.42 11.78 -26.16
CA LYS A 75 -6.85 12.60 -27.30
C LYS A 75 -5.67 13.30 -28.00
N THR A 76 -4.65 13.71 -27.25
CA THR A 76 -3.55 14.57 -27.72
C THR A 76 -2.17 13.91 -27.69
N ASN A 77 -1.94 12.92 -26.82
CA ASN A 77 -0.63 12.31 -26.57
C ASN A 77 -0.66 10.78 -26.78
N ASP A 78 0.50 10.14 -26.89
CA ASP A 78 0.63 8.68 -26.73
C ASP A 78 0.70 8.36 -25.23
N VAL A 79 -0.26 7.62 -24.68
CA VAL A 79 -0.37 7.38 -23.23
C VAL A 79 -0.17 5.91 -22.91
N LEU A 80 0.86 5.61 -22.13
CA LEU A 80 1.14 4.27 -21.63
C LEU A 80 0.80 4.17 -20.14
N VAL A 81 -0.20 3.35 -19.80
CA VAL A 81 -0.56 3.06 -18.42
C VAL A 81 0.12 1.78 -17.95
N ILE A 82 0.85 1.85 -16.84
CA ILE A 82 1.59 0.73 -16.27
C ILE A 82 0.66 -0.16 -15.45
N ASN A 83 0.78 -1.47 -15.66
CA ASN A 83 0.10 -2.48 -14.87
C ASN A 83 1.12 -3.27 -14.03
N TYR A 84 0.98 -3.21 -12.70
CA TYR A 84 1.90 -3.86 -11.77
C TYR A 84 1.67 -5.37 -11.64
N THR A 85 0.56 -5.92 -12.13
CA THR A 85 0.24 -7.34 -11.97
C THR A 85 1.17 -8.25 -12.78
N ASP A 86 1.82 -7.73 -13.82
CA ASP A 86 2.82 -8.48 -14.57
C ASP A 86 4.17 -8.55 -13.82
N THR A 87 4.32 -9.62 -13.07
CA THR A 87 5.52 -9.95 -12.29
C THR A 87 6.56 -10.76 -13.06
N THR A 88 6.31 -11.09 -14.33
CA THR A 88 7.23 -11.93 -15.12
C THR A 88 8.63 -11.30 -15.20
N GLY A 89 9.68 -12.07 -14.93
CA GLY A 89 11.06 -11.55 -14.95
C GLY A 89 11.47 -10.68 -13.75
N LEU A 90 10.61 -10.48 -12.74
CA LEU A 90 11.03 -9.95 -11.44
C LEU A 90 11.56 -11.11 -10.58
N GLU A 91 12.88 -11.26 -10.51
CA GLU A 91 13.53 -12.30 -9.71
C GLU A 91 13.55 -11.91 -8.22
N ASN A 92 12.61 -12.44 -7.43
CA ASN A 92 12.56 -12.36 -5.95
C ASN A 92 12.64 -10.96 -5.32
N ASN A 93 12.50 -9.88 -6.10
CA ASN A 93 12.52 -8.51 -5.63
C ASN A 93 11.48 -7.69 -6.41
N PHE A 94 10.38 -7.38 -5.74
CA PHE A 94 9.23 -6.67 -6.29
C PHE A 94 9.24 -5.18 -5.91
N SER A 95 10.40 -4.63 -5.54
CA SER A 95 10.51 -3.21 -5.23
C SER A 95 10.18 -2.32 -6.43
N ALA A 96 9.75 -1.09 -6.17
CA ALA A 96 9.50 -0.10 -7.22
C ALA A 96 10.71 0.08 -8.15
N ALA A 97 11.93 0.11 -7.61
CA ALA A 97 13.16 0.19 -8.39
C ALA A 97 13.37 -1.03 -9.31
N SER A 98 13.00 -2.25 -8.88
CA SER A 98 13.08 -3.45 -9.73
C SER A 98 12.07 -3.42 -10.86
N TYR A 99 10.82 -3.03 -10.56
CA TYR A 99 9.77 -2.85 -11.57
C TYR A 99 10.18 -1.86 -12.65
N VAL A 100 10.69 -0.70 -12.23
CA VAL A 100 11.13 0.34 -13.17
C VAL A 100 12.32 -0.12 -14.01
N ARG A 101 13.28 -0.87 -13.43
CA ARG A 101 14.39 -1.44 -14.20
C ARG A 101 13.89 -2.42 -15.28
N LYS A 102 12.95 -3.31 -14.94
CA LYS A 102 12.28 -4.19 -15.92
C LYS A 102 11.59 -3.34 -17.00
N LEU A 103 10.81 -2.36 -16.59
CA LEU A 103 10.07 -1.50 -17.52
C LEU A 103 11.01 -0.78 -18.50
N ARG A 104 12.16 -0.30 -18.04
CA ARG A 104 13.19 0.31 -18.89
C ARG A 104 13.77 -0.66 -19.92
N THR A 105 13.87 -1.95 -19.62
CA THR A 105 14.33 -2.95 -20.61
C THR A 105 13.28 -3.25 -21.68
N LEU A 106 12.00 -3.07 -21.36
CA LEU A 106 10.88 -3.28 -22.26
C LEU A 106 10.55 -2.03 -23.08
N LEU A 107 10.68 -0.86 -22.48
CA LEU A 107 10.50 0.43 -23.14
C LEU A 107 11.83 0.90 -23.71
N ASN A 108 11.93 0.86 -25.04
CA ASN A 108 13.04 1.49 -25.74
C ASN A 108 12.85 3.03 -25.69
N SER A 109 13.23 3.65 -24.58
CA SER A 109 13.06 5.09 -24.36
C SER A 109 13.79 5.96 -25.38
N ASP A 110 14.72 5.39 -26.15
CA ASP A 110 15.46 6.06 -27.22
C ASP A 110 14.61 6.33 -28.47
N GLU A 111 13.40 5.78 -28.55
CA GLU A 111 12.45 6.02 -29.65
C GLU A 111 11.64 7.32 -29.49
N TYR A 112 11.73 8.01 -28.35
CA TYR A 112 10.89 9.17 -28.03
C TYR A 112 11.73 10.44 -27.79
N ASP A 113 11.30 11.54 -28.40
CA ASP A 113 11.96 12.84 -28.29
C ASP A 113 11.67 13.52 -26.94
N SER A 114 10.45 13.37 -26.41
CA SER A 114 10.02 13.92 -25.12
C SER A 114 9.13 12.95 -24.33
N LEU A 115 9.43 12.80 -23.04
CA LEU A 115 8.70 11.93 -22.12
C LEU A 115 8.14 12.72 -20.94
N HIS A 116 6.86 12.51 -20.67
CA HIS A 116 6.18 13.03 -19.47
C HIS A 116 5.78 11.86 -18.58
N VAL A 117 5.89 12.04 -17.26
CA VAL A 117 5.60 10.97 -16.30
C VAL A 117 4.51 11.43 -15.34
N ILE A 118 3.51 10.58 -15.11
CA ILE A 118 2.44 10.81 -14.14
C ILE A 118 2.49 9.68 -13.11
N GLY A 119 2.50 10.01 -11.82
CA GLY A 119 2.37 9.06 -10.72
C GLY A 119 1.17 9.40 -9.85
N ASN A 120 0.29 8.45 -9.58
CA ASN A 120 -0.86 8.62 -8.68
C ASN A 120 -0.71 7.77 -7.42
N GLY A 121 -1.01 8.32 -6.24
CA GLY A 121 -0.91 7.59 -4.98
C GLY A 121 0.49 7.02 -4.80
N PHE A 122 0.57 5.71 -4.51
CA PHE A 122 1.87 5.02 -4.41
C PHE A 122 2.64 4.91 -5.74
N GLY A 123 1.96 5.10 -6.88
CA GLY A 123 2.58 5.24 -8.20
C GLY A 123 3.59 6.39 -8.28
N ALA A 124 3.54 7.37 -7.37
CA ALA A 124 4.55 8.42 -7.23
C ALA A 124 5.97 7.87 -6.96
N VAL A 125 6.08 6.76 -6.22
CA VAL A 125 7.36 6.09 -5.94
C VAL A 125 7.95 5.48 -7.21
N PHE A 126 7.11 4.80 -7.99
CA PHE A 126 7.50 4.23 -9.27
C PHE A 126 7.88 5.30 -10.28
N ALA A 127 7.04 6.34 -10.41
CA ALA A 127 7.29 7.49 -11.27
C ALA A 127 8.63 8.15 -10.93
N SER A 128 8.91 8.38 -9.65
CA SER A 128 10.17 9.00 -9.20
C SER A 128 11.40 8.13 -9.50
N ASN A 129 11.30 6.81 -9.31
CA ASN A 129 12.35 5.88 -9.69
C ASN A 129 12.55 5.84 -11.22
N PHE A 130 11.47 5.93 -12.01
CA PHE A 130 11.54 6.00 -13.46
C PHE A 130 12.20 7.28 -13.96
N VAL A 131 11.86 8.42 -13.37
CA VAL A 131 12.50 9.70 -13.68
C VAL A 131 13.99 9.64 -13.35
N LEU A 132 14.37 9.15 -12.17
CA LEU A 132 15.78 9.05 -11.78
C LEU A 132 16.60 8.20 -12.76
N LEU A 133 16.03 7.11 -13.31
CA LEU A 133 16.72 6.24 -14.25
C LEU A 133 16.79 6.78 -15.68
N ASN A 134 15.97 7.79 -16.03
CA ASN A 134 15.80 8.33 -17.39
C ASN A 134 15.89 9.87 -17.45
N ASP A 135 16.48 10.52 -16.44
CA ASP A 135 16.40 11.97 -16.15
C ASP A 135 16.68 12.88 -17.37
N ASN A 136 17.58 12.47 -18.26
CA ASN A 136 17.97 13.25 -19.45
C ASN A 136 16.88 13.39 -20.53
N ARG A 137 15.77 12.64 -20.44
CA ARG A 137 14.70 12.61 -21.45
C ARG A 137 13.34 13.02 -20.89
N ILE A 138 13.22 13.14 -19.57
CA ILE A 138 11.94 13.47 -18.94
C ILE A 138 11.78 14.98 -18.92
N GLU A 139 10.73 15.47 -19.57
CA GLU A 139 10.38 16.88 -19.63
C GLU A 139 9.60 17.35 -18.40
N SER A 140 8.72 16.49 -17.87
CA SER A 140 7.91 16.83 -16.71
C SER A 140 7.48 15.62 -15.89
N LEU A 141 7.37 15.82 -14.58
CA LEU A 141 6.79 14.87 -13.63
C LEU A 141 5.49 15.45 -13.05
N ILE A 142 4.41 14.67 -13.03
CA ILE A 142 3.14 15.05 -12.39
C ILE A 142 2.83 14.02 -11.31
N LEU A 143 2.60 14.49 -10.10
CA LEU A 143 2.31 13.67 -8.94
C LEU A 143 0.90 13.98 -8.44
N LEU A 144 -0.01 13.02 -8.55
CA LEU A 144 -1.43 13.14 -8.20
C LEU A 144 -1.70 12.43 -6.87
N ASP A 145 -2.06 13.18 -5.83
CA ASP A 145 -2.22 12.66 -4.48
C ASP A 145 -1.06 11.73 -4.07
N PRO A 146 0.19 12.21 -4.15
CA PRO A 146 1.34 11.32 -4.06
C PRO A 146 1.52 10.71 -2.67
N GLU A 147 1.80 9.41 -2.67
CA GLU A 147 2.21 8.64 -1.50
C GLU A 147 3.68 8.17 -1.63
N GLY A 148 4.22 7.57 -0.56
CA GLY A 148 5.58 7.02 -0.55
C GLY A 148 6.55 7.73 0.38
N ILE A 149 6.06 8.60 1.25
CA ILE A 149 6.85 9.13 2.37
C ILE A 149 6.64 8.24 3.60
N LEU A 150 7.73 7.66 4.09
CA LEU A 150 7.75 6.72 5.20
C LEU A 150 6.95 7.14 6.43
N GLU A 151 7.05 8.40 6.86
CA GLU A 151 6.42 8.88 8.09
C GLU A 151 4.90 9.02 7.98
N PHE A 152 4.38 9.13 6.76
CA PHE A 152 2.94 9.12 6.49
C PHE A 152 2.40 7.71 6.21
N GLU A 153 3.29 6.73 6.04
CA GLU A 153 2.92 5.37 5.71
C GLU A 153 2.49 4.59 6.95
N LEU A 154 1.28 4.03 6.97
CA LEU A 154 0.73 3.23 8.06
C LEU A 154 1.04 3.77 9.47
N LEU A 155 2.05 3.20 10.14
CA LEU A 155 2.46 3.53 11.50
C LEU A 155 3.65 4.49 11.56
N GLY A 156 4.13 4.99 10.43
CA GLY A 156 5.12 6.06 10.29
C GLY A 156 6.57 5.62 10.45
N GLY A 157 6.90 4.34 10.22
CA GLY A 157 8.28 3.88 10.31
C GLY A 157 8.52 2.45 9.86
N HIS A 158 9.72 2.21 9.33
CA HIS A 158 10.03 1.04 8.50
C HIS A 158 9.72 -0.29 9.19
N ILE A 159 10.27 -0.53 10.38
CA ILE A 159 10.10 -1.82 11.09
C ILE A 159 8.62 -2.12 11.38
N LEU A 160 7.88 -1.10 11.84
CA LEU A 160 6.46 -1.26 12.14
C LEU A 160 5.65 -1.50 10.86
N ASN A 161 5.88 -0.70 9.84
CA ASN A 161 5.17 -0.83 8.56
C ASN A 161 5.47 -2.18 7.91
N SER A 162 6.73 -2.61 7.88
CA SER A 162 7.12 -3.92 7.39
C SER A 162 6.48 -5.05 8.20
N SER A 163 6.28 -4.89 9.50
CA SER A 163 5.57 -5.89 10.31
C SER A 163 4.10 -5.98 9.90
N VAL A 164 3.42 -4.83 9.71
CA VAL A 164 2.02 -4.79 9.25
C VAL A 164 1.90 -5.39 7.86
N TYR A 165 2.77 -5.04 6.92
CA TYR A 165 2.73 -5.61 5.58
C TYR A 165 3.11 -7.10 5.54
N SER A 166 3.99 -7.56 6.44
CA SER A 166 4.30 -8.98 6.57
C SER A 166 3.07 -9.76 7.04
N ALA A 167 2.36 -9.22 8.04
CA ALA A 167 1.11 -9.80 8.51
C ALA A 167 0.04 -9.78 7.41
N SER A 168 -0.14 -8.66 6.70
CA SER A 168 -1.12 -8.58 5.61
C SER A 168 -0.78 -9.53 4.47
N LYS A 169 0.50 -9.69 4.11
CA LYS A 169 0.95 -10.68 3.13
C LYS A 169 0.59 -12.10 3.55
N ILE A 170 0.76 -12.48 4.82
CA ILE A 170 0.37 -13.81 5.33
C ILE A 170 -1.15 -14.00 5.23
N VAL A 171 -1.93 -12.98 5.62
CA VAL A 171 -3.39 -13.02 5.52
C VAL A 171 -3.82 -13.17 4.07
N TYR A 172 -3.28 -12.37 3.16
CA TYR A 172 -3.64 -12.41 1.74
C TYR A 172 -3.19 -13.72 1.11
N TRP A 173 -2.00 -14.21 1.44
CA TRP A 173 -1.58 -15.55 1.04
C TRP A 173 -2.58 -16.62 1.53
N GLY A 174 -3.03 -16.54 2.78
CA GLY A 174 -4.05 -17.43 3.33
C GLY A 174 -5.39 -17.34 2.59
N LEU A 175 -5.85 -16.13 2.25
CA LEU A 175 -7.07 -15.94 1.46
C LEU A 175 -6.94 -16.59 0.08
N ASN A 176 -5.83 -16.36 -0.63
CA ASN A 176 -5.61 -16.90 -1.98
C ASN A 176 -5.33 -18.41 -2.01
N ASN A 177 -4.91 -19.03 -0.90
CA ASN A 177 -4.48 -20.44 -0.90
C ASN A 177 -5.33 -21.37 -0.03
N LEU A 178 -6.04 -20.83 0.96
CA LEU A 178 -6.86 -21.60 1.91
C LEU A 178 -8.35 -21.41 1.70
N ILE A 179 -8.77 -20.54 0.78
CA ILE A 179 -10.18 -20.36 0.43
C ILE A 179 -10.33 -20.72 -1.05
N PRO A 180 -11.26 -21.61 -1.41
CA PRO A 180 -11.50 -21.93 -2.81
C PRO A 180 -12.24 -20.77 -3.49
N ASP A 181 -11.49 -19.84 -4.09
CA ASP A 181 -12.02 -18.62 -4.73
C ASP A 181 -11.96 -18.64 -6.27
N PHE A 182 -11.31 -19.64 -6.86
CA PHE A 182 -11.16 -19.83 -8.31
C PHE A 182 -10.50 -18.64 -9.01
N GLY A 183 -9.46 -18.05 -8.39
CA GLY A 183 -8.72 -16.92 -8.91
C GLY A 183 -9.48 -15.58 -8.87
N ALA A 184 -10.53 -15.48 -8.05
CA ALA A 184 -11.19 -14.21 -7.77
C ALA A 184 -10.29 -13.28 -6.94
N PHE A 185 -9.58 -13.80 -5.94
CA PHE A 185 -8.71 -13.02 -5.07
C PHE A 185 -7.45 -12.55 -5.77
N SER A 186 -6.86 -13.38 -6.63
CA SER A 186 -5.67 -13.03 -7.41
C SER A 186 -5.90 -11.88 -8.39
N LYS A 187 -7.14 -11.68 -8.83
CA LYS A 187 -7.58 -10.56 -9.70
C LYS A 187 -8.14 -9.36 -8.92
N SER A 188 -8.28 -9.48 -7.61
CA SER A 188 -8.81 -8.44 -6.73
C SER A 188 -7.69 -7.71 -5.98
N HIS A 189 -8.07 -6.75 -5.12
CA HIS A 189 -7.17 -6.09 -4.19
C HIS A 189 -6.57 -7.02 -3.12
N PHE A 190 -7.11 -8.22 -2.93
CA PHE A 190 -6.58 -9.22 -1.99
C PHE A 190 -5.44 -10.06 -2.57
N ASN A 191 -4.84 -9.64 -3.68
CA ASN A 191 -3.64 -10.29 -4.22
C ASN A 191 -2.42 -10.06 -3.31
N THR A 192 -1.40 -10.91 -3.46
CA THR A 192 -0.16 -10.81 -2.67
C THR A 192 0.84 -9.78 -3.22
N ILE A 193 0.61 -9.22 -4.41
CA ILE A 193 1.52 -8.27 -5.07
C ILE A 193 1.58 -6.97 -4.28
N TYR A 194 0.42 -6.44 -3.88
CA TYR A 194 0.34 -5.20 -3.11
C TYR A 194 1.26 -5.21 -1.86
N PRO A 195 1.07 -6.13 -0.88
CA PRO A 195 1.90 -6.13 0.31
C PRO A 195 3.35 -6.54 0.01
N GLN A 196 3.58 -7.34 -1.03
CA GLN A 196 4.94 -7.71 -1.45
C GLN A 196 5.75 -6.50 -1.94
N VAL A 197 5.16 -5.68 -2.82
CA VAL A 197 5.79 -4.46 -3.33
C VAL A 197 6.06 -3.49 -2.19
N ARG A 198 5.11 -3.31 -1.26
CA ARG A 198 5.26 -2.44 -0.09
C ARG A 198 6.36 -2.93 0.86
N LEU A 199 6.55 -4.25 0.99
CA LEU A 199 7.64 -4.84 1.79
C LEU A 199 9.01 -4.65 1.13
N ASP A 200 9.11 -4.90 -0.17
CA ASP A 200 10.38 -4.89 -0.89
C ASP A 200 10.85 -3.46 -1.20
N THR A 201 9.95 -2.48 -1.19
CA THR A 201 10.26 -1.07 -1.45
C THR A 201 10.69 -0.36 -0.16
N ASP A 202 11.98 -0.06 -0.02
CA ASP A 202 12.51 0.65 1.15
C ASP A 202 12.32 2.17 1.05
N LEU A 203 11.22 2.66 1.64
CA LEU A 203 10.88 4.09 1.70
C LEU A 203 11.92 4.97 2.43
N ARG A 204 12.86 4.40 3.18
CA ARG A 204 13.95 5.19 3.81
C ARG A 204 14.87 5.82 2.76
N ILE A 205 15.01 5.16 1.61
CA ILE A 205 15.89 5.59 0.52
C ILE A 205 15.14 6.57 -0.41
N GLU A 206 13.82 6.43 -0.53
CA GLU A 206 12.99 7.21 -1.46
C GLU A 206 13.07 8.73 -1.22
N LYS A 207 13.23 9.18 0.03
CA LYS A 207 13.46 10.61 0.32
C LYS A 207 14.67 11.18 -0.43
N LYS A 208 15.74 10.40 -0.53
CA LYS A 208 16.95 10.79 -1.27
C LYS A 208 16.66 10.86 -2.77
N ILE A 209 15.86 9.93 -3.29
CA ILE A 209 15.41 9.90 -4.68
C ILE A 209 14.60 11.16 -4.98
N PHE A 210 13.56 11.47 -4.20
CA PHE A 210 12.77 12.69 -4.37
C PHE A 210 13.62 13.96 -4.35
N SER A 211 14.60 14.04 -3.43
CA SER A 211 15.50 15.20 -3.34
C SER A 211 16.49 15.34 -4.50
N SER A 212 16.69 14.28 -5.28
CA SER A 212 17.60 14.26 -6.43
C SER A 212 16.92 14.59 -7.76
N ILE A 213 15.59 14.58 -7.81
CA ILE A 213 14.82 14.90 -9.01
C ILE A 213 14.87 16.41 -9.28
N ASN A 214 15.38 16.77 -10.44
CA ASN A 214 15.46 18.16 -10.91
C ASN A 214 14.43 18.49 -12.01
N VAL A 215 13.76 17.47 -12.54
CA VAL A 215 12.68 17.62 -13.53
C VAL A 215 11.57 18.53 -12.97
N PRO A 216 11.03 19.44 -13.79
CA PRO A 216 9.83 20.19 -13.44
C PRO A 216 8.71 19.29 -12.93
N THR A 217 8.31 19.49 -11.67
CA THR A 217 7.35 18.62 -11.01
C THR A 217 6.08 19.38 -10.61
N LEU A 218 4.91 18.91 -11.05
CA LEU A 218 3.61 19.39 -10.60
C LEU A 218 3.05 18.42 -9.55
N ILE A 219 2.87 18.90 -8.32
CA ILE A 219 2.21 18.14 -7.26
C ILE A 219 0.75 18.60 -7.20
N ALA A 220 -0.17 17.75 -7.63
CA ALA A 220 -1.60 18.01 -7.52
C ALA A 220 -2.19 17.20 -6.37
N THR A 221 -2.99 17.84 -5.53
CA THR A 221 -3.57 17.19 -4.35
C THR A 221 -5.03 17.54 -4.18
N THR A 222 -5.85 16.52 -3.98
CA THR A 222 -7.26 16.65 -3.66
C THR A 222 -7.45 17.26 -2.26
N ASN A 223 -8.43 18.14 -2.13
CA ASN A 223 -8.74 18.82 -0.88
C ASN A 223 -9.70 18.03 0.03
N ASP A 224 -9.65 16.69 0.00
CA ASP A 224 -10.57 15.84 0.77
C ASP A 224 -9.93 15.21 2.02
N ASN A 225 -8.60 15.05 2.01
CA ASN A 225 -7.88 14.34 3.05
C ASN A 225 -6.72 15.17 3.63
N ASP A 226 -6.79 15.45 4.93
CA ASP A 226 -5.74 16.13 5.71
C ASP A 226 -4.37 15.43 5.58
N ILE A 227 -4.36 14.10 5.43
CA ILE A 227 -3.15 13.30 5.28
C ILE A 227 -2.50 13.59 3.93
N ASN A 228 -3.27 13.52 2.83
CA ASN A 228 -2.78 13.81 1.48
C ASN A 228 -2.21 15.23 1.40
N LEU A 229 -2.89 16.20 2.01
CA LEU A 229 -2.40 17.59 2.08
C LEU A 229 -1.07 17.70 2.84
N SER A 230 -0.92 16.96 3.94
CA SER A 230 0.30 16.97 4.76
C SER A 230 1.46 16.27 4.04
N GLN A 231 1.17 15.16 3.37
CA GLN A 231 2.13 14.41 2.57
C GLN A 231 2.60 15.21 1.35
N SER A 232 1.67 15.86 0.66
CA SER A 232 1.95 16.77 -0.46
C SER A 232 2.86 17.95 -0.08
N LYS A 233 2.67 18.52 1.12
CA LYS A 233 3.59 19.55 1.65
C LYS A 233 5.01 19.01 1.84
N GLU A 234 5.14 17.77 2.30
CA GLU A 234 6.44 17.12 2.47
C GLU A 234 7.09 16.77 1.12
N PHE A 235 6.32 16.31 0.13
CA PHE A 235 6.79 16.17 -1.25
C PHE A 235 7.30 17.50 -1.81
N LYS A 236 6.56 18.60 -1.64
CA LYS A 236 6.98 19.95 -2.05
C LYS A 236 8.26 20.42 -1.37
N ARG A 237 8.51 19.97 -0.13
CA ARG A 237 9.75 20.25 0.60
C ARG A 237 10.94 19.49 -0.01
N LEU A 238 10.74 18.23 -0.39
CA LEU A 238 11.78 17.35 -0.92
C LEU A 238 12.10 17.63 -2.40
N LEU A 239 11.08 17.78 -3.24
CA LEU A 239 11.21 18.05 -4.67
C LEU A 239 11.55 19.52 -4.90
N LEU A 240 12.80 19.82 -5.25
CA LEU A 240 13.27 21.21 -5.32
C LEU A 240 12.64 22.00 -6.47
N ASN A 241 12.47 21.39 -7.64
CA ASN A 241 11.81 22.00 -8.79
C ASN A 241 10.32 21.59 -8.86
N SER A 242 9.56 21.98 -7.84
CA SER A 242 8.16 21.61 -7.70
C SER A 242 7.21 22.79 -7.53
N GLU A 243 6.04 22.68 -8.16
CA GLU A 243 4.84 23.48 -7.90
C GLU A 243 3.78 22.62 -7.23
N GLN A 244 2.85 23.25 -6.52
CA GLN A 244 1.75 22.55 -5.86
C GLN A 244 0.43 23.20 -6.23
N VAL A 245 -0.54 22.37 -6.60
CA VAL A 245 -1.93 22.76 -6.88
C VAL A 245 -2.84 21.94 -5.99
N ILE A 246 -3.74 22.61 -5.30
CA ILE A 246 -4.80 21.97 -4.52
C ILE A 246 -6.09 22.12 -5.33
N PHE A 247 -6.80 21.03 -5.55
CA PHE A 247 -8.00 21.01 -6.37
C PHE A 247 -9.14 20.24 -5.70
N ASN A 248 -10.36 20.51 -6.17
CA ASN A 248 -11.55 19.75 -5.79
C ASN A 248 -11.91 18.78 -6.91
N LYS A 249 -12.60 17.68 -6.60
CA LYS A 249 -12.90 16.60 -7.56
C LYS A 249 -13.69 17.05 -8.80
N ASP A 250 -14.46 18.12 -8.69
CA ASP A 250 -15.29 18.68 -9.78
C ASP A 250 -14.62 19.82 -10.56
N ASP A 251 -13.33 20.10 -10.29
CA ASP A 251 -12.65 21.26 -10.86
C ASP A 251 -12.16 20.99 -12.30
N THR A 252 -12.84 21.56 -13.29
CA THR A 252 -12.43 21.45 -14.71
C THR A 252 -11.15 22.25 -15.01
N LEU A 253 -10.82 23.27 -14.20
CA LEU A 253 -9.58 24.06 -14.35
C LEU A 253 -8.34 23.20 -14.07
N PHE A 254 -8.47 22.15 -13.27
CA PHE A 254 -7.39 21.22 -12.97
C PHE A 254 -6.92 20.46 -14.21
N LEU A 255 -7.84 19.97 -15.06
CA LEU A 255 -7.48 19.31 -16.32
C LEU A 255 -6.76 20.26 -17.28
N GLN A 256 -7.20 21.51 -17.34
CA GLN A 256 -6.54 22.55 -18.11
C GLN A 256 -5.11 22.82 -17.60
N ARG A 257 -4.93 22.85 -16.27
CA ARG A 257 -3.61 23.03 -15.65
C ARG A 257 -2.64 21.88 -15.94
N ILE A 258 -3.12 20.63 -15.94
CA ILE A 258 -2.29 19.47 -16.32
C ILE A 258 -1.85 19.60 -17.78
N ARG A 259 -2.78 19.91 -18.68
CA ARG A 259 -2.45 20.08 -20.11
C ARG A 259 -1.44 21.19 -20.35
N SER A 260 -1.66 22.35 -19.75
CA SER A 260 -0.69 23.46 -19.85
C SER A 260 0.67 23.07 -19.26
N PHE A 261 0.68 22.25 -18.21
CA PHE A 261 1.92 21.76 -17.61
C PHE A 261 2.63 20.71 -18.48
N ILE A 262 1.95 19.99 -19.35
CA ILE A 262 2.61 19.09 -20.32
C ILE A 262 3.14 19.91 -21.51
N SER A 263 2.33 20.83 -22.05
CA SER A 263 2.66 21.56 -23.28
C SER A 263 3.72 22.66 -23.11
N ASP A 264 3.79 23.32 -21.95
CA ASP A 264 4.63 24.51 -21.75
C ASP A 264 5.98 24.17 -21.10
N THR A 265 6.85 23.40 -21.76
CA THR A 265 8.12 22.92 -21.17
C THR A 265 9.23 23.99 -21.14
N THR A 266 9.10 25.03 -21.97
CA THR A 266 10.04 26.15 -22.05
C THR A 266 10.03 27.00 -20.78
N ASP A 267 11.18 27.14 -20.11
CA ASP A 267 11.42 27.92 -18.87
C ASP A 267 10.86 27.37 -17.54
N LYS A 268 10.63 26.06 -17.41
CA LYS A 268 10.29 25.45 -16.11
C LYS A 268 11.45 25.18 -15.15
N LYS A 269 12.68 25.58 -15.51
CA LYS A 269 13.85 25.49 -14.60
C LYS A 269 13.88 26.75 -13.73
N ASN A 270 13.04 26.75 -12.70
CA ASN A 270 13.08 27.81 -11.69
C ASN A 270 14.42 27.80 -10.95
N GLU A 271 15.01 28.97 -10.73
CA GLU A 271 16.19 29.11 -9.89
C GLU A 271 15.84 28.62 -8.48
N ILE A 272 16.50 27.53 -8.06
CA ILE A 272 16.19 26.90 -6.77
C ILE A 272 16.76 27.80 -5.66
N SER A 273 15.86 28.48 -4.95
CA SER A 273 16.24 29.28 -3.79
C SER A 273 17.04 28.46 -2.78
N VAL A 274 18.15 29.01 -2.29
CA VAL A 274 18.99 28.43 -1.22
C VAL A 274 18.14 28.03 -0.02
N SER A 275 17.11 28.82 0.31
CA SER A 275 16.18 28.53 1.40
C SER A 275 15.41 27.21 1.22
N LYS A 276 14.99 26.90 -0.02
CA LYS A 276 14.29 25.65 -0.35
C LYS A 276 15.23 24.45 -0.22
N LYS A 277 16.48 24.60 -0.67
CA LYS A 277 17.53 23.58 -0.55
C LYS A 277 17.90 23.29 0.91
N ILE A 278 17.96 24.30 1.77
CA ILE A 278 18.20 24.09 3.21
C ILE A 278 17.00 23.36 3.84
N LYS A 279 15.78 23.79 3.51
CA LYS A 279 14.56 23.16 4.05
C LYS A 279 14.44 21.69 3.67
N SER A 280 14.90 21.25 2.49
CA SER A 280 14.83 19.84 2.06
C SER A 280 15.78 18.92 2.85
N ILE A 281 16.87 19.46 3.39
CA ILE A 281 17.88 18.70 4.15
C ILE A 281 17.46 18.48 5.61
N LEU A 282 16.60 19.36 6.15
CA LEU A 282 16.15 19.25 7.54
C LEU A 282 15.43 17.92 7.79
N PRO A 283 15.60 17.32 8.99
CA PRO A 283 14.89 16.10 9.35
C PRO A 283 13.38 16.36 9.41
N PHE A 284 12.61 15.31 9.11
CA PHE A 284 11.16 15.37 9.22
C PHE A 284 10.72 15.65 10.66
N THR A 285 9.67 16.44 10.83
CA THR A 285 9.10 16.75 12.14
C THR A 285 7.68 16.22 12.24
N TYR A 286 7.44 15.34 13.20
CA TYR A 286 6.14 14.69 13.43
C TYR A 286 5.01 15.65 13.87
N SER A 287 5.34 16.88 14.27
CA SER A 287 4.33 17.92 14.59
C SER A 287 3.42 18.27 13.42
N ASN A 288 3.85 17.97 12.19
CA ASN A 288 3.12 18.28 10.97
C ASN A 288 2.18 17.14 10.53
N ILE A 289 2.17 16.00 11.23
CA ILE A 289 1.24 14.92 10.94
C ILE A 289 -0.10 15.23 11.61
N SER A 290 -1.17 15.27 10.81
CA SER A 290 -2.53 15.26 11.32
C SER A 290 -2.81 13.90 11.97
N GLY A 291 -2.98 13.88 13.30
CA GLY A 291 -3.33 12.65 14.00
C GLY A 291 -4.63 12.04 13.49
N ALA A 292 -4.76 10.71 13.62
CA ALA A 292 -5.92 9.96 13.16
C ALA A 292 -7.22 10.47 13.80
N LYS A 293 -8.25 10.63 12.97
CA LYS A 293 -9.60 11.09 13.37
C LYS A 293 -10.67 10.14 12.83
N GLY A 294 -11.85 10.17 13.45
CA GLY A 294 -13.03 9.45 12.97
C GLY A 294 -12.84 7.93 12.91
N TRP A 295 -13.25 7.31 11.80
CA TRP A 295 -13.20 5.86 11.59
C TRP A 295 -11.78 5.28 11.62
N VAL A 296 -10.78 6.04 11.19
CA VAL A 296 -9.38 5.60 11.22
C VAL A 296 -8.91 5.41 12.66
N LEU A 297 -9.25 6.35 13.56
CA LEU A 297 -8.93 6.24 14.98
C LEU A 297 -9.61 5.01 15.60
N VAL A 298 -10.87 4.76 15.27
CA VAL A 298 -11.61 3.58 15.73
C VAL A 298 -10.94 2.29 15.23
N GLY A 299 -10.52 2.25 13.96
CA GLY A 299 -9.77 1.13 13.39
C GLY A 299 -8.47 0.86 14.13
N LEU A 300 -7.69 1.90 14.46
CA LEU A 300 -6.46 1.78 15.25
C LEU A 300 -6.73 1.25 16.66
N ILE A 301 -7.78 1.72 17.33
CA ILE A 301 -8.18 1.25 18.65
C ILE A 301 -8.51 -0.25 18.62
N ILE A 302 -9.32 -0.68 17.65
CA ILE A 302 -9.69 -2.09 17.48
C ILE A 302 -8.45 -2.93 17.18
N LEU A 303 -7.55 -2.44 16.33
CA LEU A 303 -6.30 -3.11 16.01
C LEU A 303 -5.43 -3.31 17.26
N ILE A 304 -5.31 -2.30 18.12
CA ILE A 304 -4.55 -2.41 19.38
C ILE A 304 -5.20 -3.44 20.30
N ILE A 305 -6.52 -3.36 20.52
CA ILE A 305 -7.26 -4.31 21.34
C ILE A 305 -7.05 -5.75 20.84
N LEU A 306 -7.21 -5.99 19.54
CA LEU A 306 -7.00 -7.32 18.96
C LEU A 306 -5.54 -7.79 19.08
N SER A 307 -4.59 -6.86 18.96
CA SER A 307 -3.16 -7.16 19.11
C SER A 307 -2.81 -7.58 20.53
N THR A 308 -3.49 -7.05 21.56
CA THR A 308 -3.25 -7.46 22.97
C THR A 308 -3.52 -8.95 23.22
N PHE A 309 -4.45 -9.57 22.48
CA PHE A 309 -4.69 -11.02 22.60
C PHE A 309 -3.56 -11.88 22.03
N ILE A 310 -2.77 -11.33 21.12
CA ILE A 310 -1.62 -12.02 20.52
C ILE A 310 -0.36 -11.75 21.36
N SER A 311 -0.11 -10.48 21.67
CA SER A 311 1.01 -10.04 22.51
C SER A 311 0.68 -8.69 23.16
N GLU A 312 0.36 -8.74 24.45
CA GLU A 312 0.11 -7.57 25.29
C GLU A 312 1.25 -6.55 25.24
N ASP A 313 2.47 -6.98 25.58
CA ASP A 313 3.64 -6.10 25.66
C ASP A 313 3.92 -5.39 24.33
N LEU A 314 3.87 -6.14 23.22
CA LEU A 314 4.12 -5.60 21.90
C LEU A 314 3.03 -4.62 21.47
N ALA A 315 1.77 -4.90 21.81
CA ALA A 315 0.66 -4.01 21.54
C ALA A 315 0.80 -2.68 22.32
N CYS A 316 1.23 -2.72 23.59
CA CYS A 316 1.47 -1.52 24.39
C CYS A 316 2.65 -0.68 23.87
N ILE A 317 3.76 -1.32 23.50
CA ILE A 317 4.91 -0.64 22.86
C ILE A 317 4.47 0.00 21.53
N GLY A 318 3.71 -0.74 20.72
CA GLY A 318 3.15 -0.26 19.46
C GLY A 318 2.26 0.97 19.64
N ALA A 319 1.34 0.93 20.61
CA ALA A 319 0.47 2.05 20.94
C ALA A 319 1.27 3.28 21.40
N GLY A 320 2.28 3.10 22.26
CA GLY A 320 3.17 4.17 22.69
C GLY A 320 3.94 4.81 21.52
N LEU A 321 4.40 4.01 20.56
CA LEU A 321 5.09 4.49 19.38
C LEU A 321 4.17 5.26 18.42
N MET A 322 2.89 4.85 18.29
CA MET A 322 1.89 5.62 17.55
C MET A 322 1.63 7.00 18.18
N VAL A 323 1.59 7.08 19.52
CA VAL A 323 1.45 8.36 20.23
C VAL A 323 2.68 9.24 20.03
N ALA A 324 3.88 8.68 20.16
CA ALA A 324 5.13 9.41 19.96
C ALA A 324 5.27 9.99 18.54
N ARG A 325 4.67 9.33 17.54
CA ARG A 325 4.65 9.78 16.14
C ARG A 325 3.51 10.74 15.80
N GLY A 326 2.64 11.05 16.76
CA GLY A 326 1.48 11.93 16.54
C GLY A 326 0.32 11.28 15.80
N LEU A 327 0.34 9.96 15.56
CA LEU A 327 -0.71 9.25 14.85
C LEU A 327 -1.99 9.09 15.68
N MET A 328 -1.86 9.00 16.99
CA MET A 328 -2.97 8.83 17.92
C MET A 328 -2.71 9.63 19.18
N SER A 329 -3.76 10.17 19.80
CA SER A 329 -3.61 10.86 21.08
C SER A 329 -3.37 9.86 22.22
N PHE A 330 -2.73 10.33 23.30
CA PHE A 330 -2.36 9.49 24.44
C PHE A 330 -3.56 8.77 25.06
N THR A 331 -4.67 9.49 25.27
CA THR A 331 -5.86 8.95 25.94
C THR A 331 -6.47 7.73 25.26
N PRO A 332 -6.83 7.76 23.96
CA PRO A 332 -7.36 6.57 23.28
C PRO A 332 -6.35 5.44 23.21
N ALA A 333 -5.04 5.72 23.12
CA ALA A 333 -4.01 4.70 23.12
C ALA A 333 -4.00 3.89 24.42
N VAL A 334 -4.01 4.59 25.56
CA VAL A 334 -4.04 3.98 26.90
C VAL A 334 -5.36 3.23 27.11
N ALA A 335 -6.49 3.83 26.73
CA ALA A 335 -7.80 3.20 26.85
C ALA A 335 -7.88 1.90 26.03
N ALA A 336 -7.36 1.89 24.80
CA ALA A 336 -7.34 0.71 23.95
C ALA A 336 -6.50 -0.42 24.58
N CYS A 337 -5.31 -0.10 25.09
CA CYS A 337 -4.46 -1.08 25.78
C CYS A 337 -5.17 -1.64 27.02
N PHE A 338 -5.70 -0.77 27.87
CA PHE A 338 -6.41 -1.17 29.09
C PHE A 338 -7.60 -2.08 28.80
N ILE A 339 -8.45 -1.71 27.83
CA ILE A 339 -9.62 -2.51 27.44
C ILE A 339 -9.17 -3.87 26.89
N GLY A 340 -8.15 -3.89 26.03
CA GLY A 340 -7.61 -5.13 25.47
C GLY A 340 -7.13 -6.11 26.54
N ILE A 341 -6.27 -5.63 27.44
CA ILE A 341 -5.71 -6.42 28.55
C ILE A 341 -6.82 -6.91 29.48
N PHE A 342 -7.69 -6.00 29.93
CA PHE A 342 -8.76 -6.35 30.86
C PHE A 342 -9.71 -7.41 30.29
N VAL A 343 -10.10 -7.28 29.02
CA VAL A 343 -10.94 -8.26 28.34
C VAL A 343 -10.18 -9.57 28.12
N GLY A 344 -8.91 -9.50 27.70
CA GLY A 344 -8.02 -10.65 27.55
C GLY A 344 -7.93 -11.50 28.81
N ASP A 345 -7.52 -10.88 29.91
CA ASP A 345 -7.36 -11.57 31.19
C ASP A 345 -8.68 -12.13 31.71
N THR A 346 -9.78 -11.38 31.55
CA THR A 346 -11.11 -11.87 31.91
C THR A 346 -11.50 -13.10 31.09
N LEU A 347 -11.21 -13.12 29.78
CA LEU A 347 -11.49 -14.27 28.92
C LEU A 347 -10.63 -15.48 29.26
N VAL A 348 -9.35 -15.29 29.59
CA VAL A 348 -8.45 -16.36 30.04
C VAL A 348 -8.95 -16.94 31.36
N TYR A 349 -9.31 -16.08 32.32
CA TYR A 349 -9.90 -16.49 33.60
C TYR A 349 -11.22 -17.27 33.41
N LEU A 350 -12.14 -16.76 32.59
CA LEU A 350 -13.41 -17.43 32.32
C LEU A 350 -13.21 -18.76 31.61
N SER A 351 -12.25 -18.84 30.68
CA SER A 351 -11.86 -20.07 30.02
C SER A 351 -11.33 -21.08 31.04
N GLY A 352 -10.46 -20.68 31.95
CA GLY A 352 -10.01 -21.52 33.06
C GLY A 352 -11.17 -21.97 33.97
N LYS A 353 -12.07 -21.07 34.33
CA LYS A 353 -13.22 -21.35 35.20
C LYS A 353 -14.21 -22.35 34.60
N TRP A 354 -14.49 -22.27 33.30
CA TRP A 354 -15.49 -23.11 32.64
C TRP A 354 -14.90 -24.38 31.99
N LEU A 355 -13.69 -24.29 31.44
CA LEU A 355 -13.04 -25.41 30.75
C LEU A 355 -12.06 -26.17 31.66
N GLY A 356 -11.60 -25.58 32.77
CA GLY A 356 -10.51 -26.10 33.60
C GLY A 356 -10.69 -27.54 34.05
N LYS A 357 -11.86 -27.92 34.59
CA LYS A 357 -12.13 -29.31 35.04
C LYS A 357 -12.13 -30.32 33.88
N ASN A 358 -12.62 -29.93 32.71
CA ASN A 358 -12.67 -30.79 31.52
C ASN A 358 -11.37 -30.79 30.71
N ALA A 359 -10.55 -29.75 30.84
CA ALA A 359 -9.28 -29.60 30.15
C ALA A 359 -8.13 -30.27 30.92
N ALA A 360 -8.11 -30.15 32.26
CA ALA A 360 -7.11 -30.79 33.12
C ALA A 360 -7.13 -32.32 33.06
N SER A 361 -8.27 -32.92 32.72
CA SER A 361 -8.39 -34.37 32.51
C SER A 361 -7.87 -34.85 31.14
N LYS A 362 -7.44 -33.95 30.25
CA LYS A 362 -6.95 -34.26 28.89
C LYS A 362 -5.46 -33.92 28.71
N ILE A 363 -4.81 -34.64 27.80
CA ILE A 363 -3.41 -34.40 27.42
C ILE A 363 -3.32 -33.13 26.54
N PRO A 364 -2.31 -32.25 26.70
CA PRO A 364 -1.15 -32.36 27.59
C PRO A 364 -1.35 -31.77 29.00
N PHE A 365 -2.48 -31.13 29.30
CA PHE A 365 -2.71 -30.46 30.59
C PHE A 365 -2.65 -31.40 31.80
N LYS A 366 -3.08 -32.67 31.63
CA LYS A 366 -2.93 -33.74 32.64
C LYS A 366 -1.48 -34.03 33.04
N TRP A 367 -0.50 -33.65 32.22
CA TRP A 367 0.92 -33.85 32.53
C TRP A 367 1.49 -32.77 33.45
N PHE A 368 0.87 -31.59 33.49
CA PHE A 368 1.36 -30.44 34.23
C PHE A 368 0.52 -30.09 35.47
N ILE A 369 -0.75 -30.50 35.50
CA ILE A 369 -1.70 -30.14 36.58
C ILE A 369 -2.34 -31.44 37.10
N SER A 370 -2.18 -31.71 38.39
CA SER A 370 -2.84 -32.84 39.09
C SER A 370 -4.26 -32.47 39.49
N GLU A 371 -5.16 -33.44 39.62
CA GLU A 371 -6.50 -33.21 40.20
C GLU A 371 -6.45 -32.70 41.65
N MET A 372 -5.31 -32.81 42.33
CA MET A 372 -5.08 -32.23 43.66
C MET A 372 -4.76 -30.72 43.64
N ASP A 373 -4.43 -30.15 42.47
CA ASP A 373 -4.03 -28.74 42.32
C ASP A 373 -5.22 -27.82 41.92
N ILE A 374 -6.41 -28.39 41.74
CA ILE A 374 -7.66 -27.73 41.31
C ILE A 374 -8.68 -27.75 42.44
#